data_AF-A0A2G6GG40-F1
#
_entry.id   AF-A0A2G6GG40-F1
#
_cell.length_a   1.000
_cell.length_b   1.000
_cell.length_c   1.000
_cell.angle_alpha   90.00
_cell.angle_beta   90.00
_cell.angle_gamma   90.00
#
_symmetry.space_group_name_H-M   'P 1'
#
loop_
_entity.id
_entity.type
_entity.pdbx_description
1 polymer ?
#
loop_
_entity_poly.entity_id
_entity_poly.type
_entity_poly.pdbx_seq_one_letter_code
_entity_poly.pdbx_strand_id
1 'polypeptide(L)'
;MIALPLQTMIFVALLAIVGAGLAAVTIDRRRFREPLLIRAGVQPTLLGRRFDSAPFGLLLLDPQLRRLYANAIARRLLSLNSSLKRSDDGHWRVELQQDLATIQSSNHNQPLYRILTLPTGQTISWWICPLPRLTLLFVTDLSQ
;
A
#
# COMPACT_ATOMS: atom_id res chain seq x y z
N MET A 1 -48.34 29.66 0.95
CA MET A 1 -48.16 28.38 1.68
C MET A 1 -47.72 27.33 0.69
N ILE A 2 -46.44 26.97 0.65
CA ILE A 2 -45.92 25.95 -0.28
C ILE A 2 -46.25 24.60 0.34
N ALA A 3 -47.41 24.04 0.00
CA ALA A 3 -47.76 22.67 0.34
C ALA A 3 -46.99 21.73 -0.59
N LEU A 4 -45.80 21.30 -0.15
CA LEU A 4 -45.04 20.30 -0.88
C LEU A 4 -45.82 18.98 -0.86
N PRO A 5 -46.07 18.35 -2.02
CA PRO A 5 -46.73 17.06 -2.07
C PRO A 5 -45.95 16.04 -1.22
N LEU A 6 -46.66 15.21 -0.46
CA LEU A 6 -46.07 14.19 0.41
C LEU A 6 -45.09 13.28 -0.36
N GLN A 7 -45.41 12.97 -1.63
CA GLN A 7 -44.53 12.24 -2.54
C GLN A 7 -43.19 12.95 -2.75
N THR A 8 -43.19 14.27 -2.87
CA THR A 8 -41.98 15.08 -3.06
C THR A 8 -41.13 15.09 -1.78
N MET A 9 -41.75 15.16 -0.59
CA MET A 9 -41.01 15.06 0.67
C MET A 9 -40.37 13.69 0.86
N ILE A 10 -41.09 12.60 0.56
CA ILE A 10 -40.55 11.23 0.65
C ILE A 10 -39.38 11.07 -0.31
N PHE A 11 -39.50 11.55 -1.55
CA PHE A 11 -38.44 11.46 -2.55
C PHE A 11 -37.16 12.19 -2.11
N VAL A 12 -37.30 13.42 -1.60
CA VAL A 12 -36.16 14.20 -1.09
C VAL A 12 -35.51 13.52 0.12
N ALA A 13 -36.31 12.96 1.04
CA ALA A 13 -35.78 12.24 2.19
C ALA A 13 -34.99 10.98 1.78
N LEU A 14 -35.50 10.22 0.80
CA LEU A 14 -34.84 9.04 0.28
C LEU A 14 -33.53 9.40 -0.42
N LEU A 15 -33.53 10.49 -1.20
CA LEU A 15 -32.33 11.01 -1.86
C LEU A 15 -31.28 11.47 -0.84
N ALA A 16 -31.71 12.11 0.25
CA ALA A 16 -30.82 12.53 1.34
C ALA A 16 -30.16 11.33 2.05
N ILE A 17 -30.90 10.24 2.28
CA ILE A 17 -30.35 9.02 2.89
C ILE A 17 -29.32 8.36 1.97
N VAL A 18 -29.62 8.22 0.67
CA VAL A 18 -28.68 7.65 -0.31
C VAL A 18 -27.43 8.55 -0.44
N GLY A 19 -27.64 9.87 -0.50
CA GLY A 19 -26.56 10.86 -0.54
C GLY A 19 -25.67 10.79 0.70
N ALA A 20 -26.26 10.67 1.89
CA ALA A 20 -25.53 10.51 3.15
C ALA A 20 -24.75 9.20 3.19
N GLY A 21 -25.31 8.09 2.70
CA GLY A 21 -24.61 6.80 2.59
C GLY A 21 -23.42 6.87 1.65
N LEU A 22 -23.60 7.46 0.46
CA LEU A 22 -22.51 7.67 -0.51
C LEU A 22 -21.46 8.65 0.04
N ALA A 23 -21.86 9.71 0.72
CA ALA A 23 -20.96 10.65 1.38
C ALA A 23 -20.17 9.96 2.48
N ALA A 24 -20.81 9.15 3.32
CA ALA A 24 -20.14 8.37 4.36
C ALA A 24 -19.14 7.39 3.75
N VAL A 25 -19.52 6.63 2.71
CA VAL A 25 -18.62 5.70 2.03
C VAL A 25 -17.47 6.42 1.33
N THR A 26 -17.71 7.57 0.71
CA THR A 26 -16.66 8.34 0.04
C THR A 26 -15.74 9.05 1.02
N ILE A 27 -16.25 9.55 2.15
CA ILE A 27 -15.45 10.10 3.25
C ILE A 27 -14.64 8.98 3.90
N ASP A 28 -15.23 7.81 4.14
CA ASP A 28 -14.53 6.66 4.72
C ASP A 28 -13.43 6.17 3.77
N ARG A 29 -13.75 6.03 2.48
CA ARG A 29 -12.77 5.72 1.44
C ARG A 29 -11.69 6.79 1.28
N ARG A 30 -12.00 8.08 1.45
CA ARG A 30 -11.01 9.19 1.37
C ARG A 30 -10.14 9.24 2.62
N ARG A 31 -10.75 9.15 3.81
CA ARG A 31 -10.10 9.12 5.13
C ARG A 31 -9.22 7.90 5.31
N PHE A 32 -9.49 6.83 4.57
CA PHE A 32 -8.68 5.61 4.54
C PHE A 32 -7.80 5.45 3.30
N ARG A 33 -7.93 6.33 2.30
CA ARG A 33 -6.98 6.49 1.17
C ARG A 33 -5.82 7.42 1.48
N GLU A 34 -5.92 8.24 2.53
CA GLU A 34 -4.74 8.86 3.08
C GLU A 34 -3.89 7.75 3.70
N PRO A 35 -2.68 7.48 3.17
CA PRO A 35 -1.78 6.54 3.80
C PRO A 35 -1.62 6.99 5.24
N LEU A 36 -1.72 6.07 6.20
CA LEU A 36 -1.56 6.35 7.63
C LEU A 36 -0.30 7.18 7.95
N LEU A 37 0.69 7.17 7.05
CA LEU A 37 1.88 8.04 7.06
C LEU A 37 1.57 9.55 6.98
N ILE A 38 0.61 9.97 6.14
CA ILE A 38 0.18 11.38 6.04
C ILE A 38 -0.55 11.80 7.32
N ARG A 39 -1.41 10.91 7.85
CA ARG A 39 -2.19 11.19 9.07
C ARG A 39 -1.38 11.12 10.36
N ALA A 40 -0.33 10.28 10.40
CA ALA A 40 0.62 10.23 11.52
C ALA A 40 1.61 11.39 11.51
N GLY A 41 1.51 12.32 10.54
CA GLY A 41 2.46 13.44 10.40
C GLY A 41 3.88 12.99 10.01
N VAL A 42 4.07 11.70 9.70
CA VAL A 42 5.37 11.18 9.30
C VAL A 42 5.55 11.50 7.83
N GLN A 43 6.05 12.70 7.57
CA GLN A 43 6.46 13.09 6.23
C GLN A 43 7.35 11.98 5.63
N PRO A 44 7.12 11.56 4.37
CA PRO A 44 7.96 10.57 3.70
C PRO A 44 9.44 10.96 3.67
N THR A 45 9.76 12.24 3.87
CA THR A 45 11.12 12.77 4.05
C THR A 45 11.75 12.36 5.39
N LEU A 46 10.99 12.22 6.47
CA LEU A 46 11.48 11.79 7.79
C LEU A 46 11.78 10.29 7.82
N LEU A 47 10.93 9.48 7.20
CA LEU A 47 11.20 8.05 6.96
C LEU A 47 12.43 7.88 6.07
N GLY A 48 12.51 8.66 4.98
CA GLY A 48 13.71 8.77 4.14
C GLY A 48 14.97 8.97 4.98
N ARG A 49 15.03 10.04 5.76
CA ARG A 49 16.25 10.34 6.56
C ARG A 49 16.63 9.26 7.56
N ARG A 50 15.68 8.54 8.19
CA ARG A 50 16.00 7.50 9.17
C ARG A 50 16.35 6.14 8.55
N PHE A 51 15.67 5.77 7.47
CA PHE A 51 15.81 4.44 6.86
C PHE A 51 16.67 4.42 5.61
N ASP A 52 17.05 5.57 5.04
CA ASP A 52 18.03 5.63 3.95
C ASP A 52 19.42 5.17 4.41
N SER A 53 19.74 5.31 5.69
CA SER A 53 20.98 4.79 6.30
C SER A 53 20.84 3.37 6.87
N ALA A 54 19.67 2.73 6.74
CA ALA A 54 19.48 1.38 7.27
C ALA A 54 20.26 0.35 6.44
N PRO A 55 20.84 -0.70 7.06
CA PRO A 55 21.55 -1.77 6.35
C PRO A 55 20.61 -2.76 5.63
N PHE A 56 19.32 -2.42 5.53
CA PHE A 56 18.30 -3.24 4.88
C PHE A 56 17.44 -2.37 3.96
N GLY A 57 16.92 -2.99 2.91
CA GLY A 57 15.92 -2.41 2.03
C GLY A 57 14.56 -2.34 2.71
N LEU A 58 13.92 -1.19 2.64
CA LEU A 58 12.54 -0.98 3.06
C LEU A 58 11.71 -0.44 1.89
N LEU A 59 10.62 -1.14 1.58
CA LEU A 59 9.62 -0.75 0.60
C LEU A 59 8.23 -0.73 1.25
N LEU A 60 7.52 0.37 1.04
CA LEU A 60 6.15 0.60 1.48
C LEU A 60 5.25 0.67 0.26
N LEU A 61 4.23 -0.16 0.25
CA LEU A 61 3.26 -0.25 -0.84
C LEU A 61 1.85 0.05 -0.32
N ASP A 62 1.07 0.74 -1.14
CA ASP A 62 -0.39 0.90 -0.99
C ASP A 62 -1.11 -0.44 -1.26
N PRO A 63 -2.40 -0.63 -0.89
CA PRO A 63 -3.15 -1.85 -1.22
C PRO A 63 -3.25 -2.11 -2.72
N GLN A 64 -3.08 -1.08 -3.55
CA GLN A 64 -2.99 -1.19 -5.01
C GLN A 64 -1.58 -1.53 -5.51
N LEU A 65 -0.67 -1.95 -4.62
CA LEU A 65 0.76 -2.20 -4.90
C LEU A 65 1.50 -1.01 -5.51
N ARG A 66 1.00 0.20 -5.25
CA ARG A 66 1.66 1.44 -5.63
C ARG A 66 2.75 1.75 -4.62
N ARG A 67 3.95 2.06 -5.11
CA ARG A 67 5.09 2.43 -4.26
C ARG A 67 4.83 3.76 -3.58
N LEU A 68 4.70 3.72 -2.25
CA LEU A 68 4.60 4.91 -1.39
C LEU A 68 5.98 5.40 -0.97
N TYR A 69 6.89 4.46 -0.65
CA TYR A 69 8.25 4.77 -0.25
C TYR A 69 9.17 3.59 -0.56
N ALA A 70 10.41 3.88 -0.94
CA ALA A 70 11.50 2.91 -1.05
C ALA A 70 12.80 3.59 -0.62
N ASN A 71 13.56 3.00 0.29
CA ASN A 71 14.88 3.51 0.65
C ASN A 71 15.93 3.18 -0.43
N ALA A 72 17.14 3.74 -0.30
CA ALA A 72 18.22 3.55 -1.28
C ALA A 72 18.58 2.06 -1.50
N ILE A 73 18.65 1.28 -0.42
CA ILE A 73 18.99 -0.15 -0.48
C ILE A 73 17.89 -0.94 -1.20
N ALA A 74 16.61 -0.74 -0.88
CA ALA A 74 15.51 -1.41 -1.57
C ALA A 74 15.47 -1.05 -3.06
N ARG A 75 15.74 0.22 -3.41
CA ARG A 75 15.83 0.63 -4.82
C ARG A 75 16.96 -0.09 -5.54
N ARG A 76 18.12 -0.24 -4.89
CA ARG A 76 19.27 -0.96 -5.45
C ARG A 76 18.98 -2.45 -5.61
N LEU A 77 18.49 -3.12 -4.57
CA LEU A 77 18.26 -4.57 -4.57
C LEU A 77 17.12 -4.99 -5.51
N LEU A 78 16.02 -4.24 -5.51
CA LEU A 78 14.87 -4.51 -6.38
C LEU A 78 14.99 -3.85 -7.76
N SER A 79 16.16 -3.25 -8.06
CA SER A 79 16.43 -2.52 -9.32
C SER A 79 15.33 -1.53 -9.70
N LEU A 80 14.80 -0.81 -8.71
CA LEU A 80 13.70 0.14 -8.92
C LEU A 80 14.23 1.42 -9.57
N ASN A 81 13.64 1.84 -10.68
CA ASN A 81 13.96 3.14 -11.24
C ASN A 81 13.62 4.25 -10.23
N SER A 82 14.51 5.24 -10.18
CA SER A 82 14.46 6.40 -9.28
C SER A 82 13.21 7.26 -9.48
N SER A 83 12.52 7.13 -10.61
CA SER A 83 11.29 7.88 -10.89
C SER A 83 10.07 7.21 -10.21
N LEU A 84 9.43 7.90 -9.27
CA LEU A 84 8.15 7.50 -8.65
C LEU A 84 6.98 7.39 -9.65
N LYS A 85 7.16 7.84 -10.89
CA LYS A 85 6.09 8.03 -11.87
C LYS A 85 5.84 6.86 -12.81
N ARG A 86 6.77 5.92 -12.99
CA ARG A 86 6.56 4.76 -13.86
C ARG A 86 6.30 3.52 -13.00
N SER A 87 5.20 2.84 -13.32
CA SER A 87 4.95 1.48 -12.84
C SER A 87 6.06 0.60 -13.42
N ASP A 88 7.14 0.43 -12.69
CA ASP A 88 8.14 -0.57 -13.03
C ASP A 88 7.51 -1.93 -12.73
N ASP A 89 7.07 -2.61 -13.77
CA ASP A 89 6.63 -4.00 -13.76
C ASP A 89 7.86 -4.92 -13.72
N GLY A 90 8.72 -4.73 -12.71
CA GLY A 90 9.86 -5.60 -12.49
C GLY A 90 9.42 -6.99 -12.04
N HIS A 91 10.20 -8.02 -12.35
CA HIS A 91 9.95 -9.42 -11.97
C HIS A 91 9.59 -9.60 -10.48
N TRP A 92 10.14 -8.77 -9.60
CA TRP A 92 9.84 -8.76 -8.16
C TRP A 92 8.35 -8.51 -7.84
N ARG A 93 7.60 -7.79 -8.70
CA ARG A 93 6.16 -7.55 -8.48
C ARG A 93 5.31 -8.80 -8.67
N VAL A 94 5.66 -9.63 -9.64
CA VAL A 94 4.93 -10.87 -9.92
C VAL A 94 5.10 -11.83 -8.74
N GLU A 95 6.33 -12.01 -8.29
CA GLU A 95 6.65 -12.82 -7.09
C GLU A 95 5.93 -12.26 -5.85
N LEU A 96 5.89 -10.93 -5.68
CA LEU A 96 5.23 -10.30 -4.54
C LEU A 96 3.71 -10.49 -4.58
N GLN A 97 3.10 -10.41 -5.77
CA GLN A 97 1.67 -10.65 -5.94
C GLN A 97 1.30 -12.10 -5.62
N GLN A 98 2.12 -13.05 -6.06
CA GLN A 98 1.95 -14.46 -5.72
C GLN A 98 2.05 -14.68 -4.21
N ASP A 99 3.10 -14.15 -3.58
CA ASP A 99 3.29 -14.25 -2.13
C ASP A 99 2.13 -13.60 -1.35
N LEU A 100 1.64 -12.44 -1.79
CA LEU A 100 0.48 -11.79 -1.18
C LEU A 100 -0.81 -12.60 -1.37
N ALA A 101 -1.02 -13.21 -2.53
CA ALA A 101 -2.17 -14.10 -2.76
C ALA A 101 -2.10 -15.33 -1.85
N THR A 102 -0.90 -15.88 -1.61
CA THR A 102 -0.69 -16.97 -0.65
C THR A 102 -1.02 -16.52 0.77
N ILE A 103 -0.58 -15.33 1.19
CA ILE A 103 -0.90 -14.81 2.53
C ILE A 103 -2.39 -14.52 2.70
N GLN A 104 -3.06 -14.01 1.66
CA GLN A 104 -4.51 -13.78 1.72
C GLN A 104 -5.31 -15.08 1.78
N SER A 105 -4.82 -16.13 1.11
CA SER A 105 -5.45 -17.46 1.10
C SER A 105 -5.22 -18.23 2.41
N SER A 106 -4.11 -17.95 3.09
CA SER A 106 -3.82 -18.50 4.41
C SER A 106 -4.44 -17.58 5.46
N ASN A 107 -5.56 -18.01 6.07
CA ASN A 107 -6.43 -17.28 7.01
C ASN A 107 -5.76 -16.58 8.22
N HIS A 108 -4.43 -16.48 8.29
CA HIS A 108 -3.68 -16.00 9.44
C HIS A 108 -3.04 -14.63 9.23
N ASN A 109 -3.10 -14.04 8.02
CA ASN A 109 -2.51 -12.72 7.71
C ASN A 109 -1.10 -12.57 8.32
N GLN A 110 -0.35 -13.68 8.35
CA GLN A 110 0.96 -13.76 8.98
C GLN A 110 1.99 -13.21 8.01
N PRO A 111 3.05 -12.58 8.53
CA PRO A 111 4.09 -12.07 7.67
C PRO A 111 4.84 -13.24 7.01
N LEU A 112 5.08 -13.13 5.71
CA LEU A 112 5.75 -14.16 4.90
C LEU A 112 7.22 -13.83 4.74
N TYR A 113 8.08 -14.77 5.11
CA TYR A 113 9.50 -14.70 4.82
C TYR A 113 9.84 -15.64 3.67
N ARG A 114 10.54 -15.13 2.65
CA ARG A 114 10.98 -15.91 1.51
C ARG A 114 12.35 -15.45 1.03
N ILE A 115 13.15 -16.39 0.57
CA ILE A 115 14.45 -16.11 -0.04
C ILE A 115 14.28 -16.22 -1.55
N LEU A 116 14.71 -15.20 -2.27
CA LEU A 116 14.65 -15.14 -3.73
C LEU A 116 16.04 -14.97 -4.31
N THR A 117 16.31 -15.73 -5.36
CA THR A 117 17.48 -15.48 -6.21
C THR A 117 17.02 -14.65 -7.40
N LEU A 118 17.50 -13.41 -7.47
CA LEU A 118 17.22 -12.50 -8.56
C LEU A 118 17.92 -12.98 -9.84
N PRO A 119 17.41 -12.61 -11.03
CA PRO A 119 18.08 -12.89 -12.30
C PRO A 119 19.50 -12.31 -12.41
N THR A 120 19.82 -11.32 -11.57
CA THR A 120 21.15 -10.72 -11.42
C THR A 120 22.15 -11.62 -10.68
N GLY A 121 21.73 -12.81 -10.23
CA GLY A 121 22.54 -13.75 -9.45
C GLY A 121 22.63 -13.43 -7.96
N GLN A 122 22.01 -12.34 -7.51
CA GLN A 122 21.96 -11.97 -6.09
C GLN A 122 20.87 -12.75 -5.35
N THR A 123 21.20 -13.23 -4.17
CA THR A 123 20.22 -13.84 -3.25
C THR A 123 19.76 -12.80 -2.26
N ILE A 124 18.47 -12.47 -2.27
CA ILE A 124 17.84 -11.57 -1.32
C ILE A 124 16.92 -12.36 -0.40
N SER A 125 16.88 -12.01 0.88
CA SER A 125 15.72 -12.36 1.69
C SER A 125 14.72 -11.22 1.64
N TRP A 126 13.45 -11.55 1.53
CA TRP A 126 12.40 -10.58 1.66
C TRP A 126 11.36 -11.02 2.67
N TRP A 127 10.89 -10.05 3.46
CA TRP A 127 9.92 -10.26 4.52
C TRP A 127 8.74 -9.36 4.27
N ILE A 128 7.60 -9.98 3.97
CA ILE A 128 6.35 -9.32 3.61
C ILE A 128 5.47 -9.29 4.84
N CYS A 129 5.20 -8.10 5.34
CA CYS A 129 4.22 -7.86 6.39
C CYS A 129 2.99 -7.19 5.78
N PRO A 130 1.90 -7.94 5.51
CA PRO A 130 0.66 -7.35 5.04
C PRO A 130 -0.09 -6.69 6.20
N LEU A 131 -0.18 -5.38 6.16
CA LEU A 131 -1.06 -4.62 7.04
C LEU A 131 -2.38 -4.35 6.31
N PRO A 132 -3.48 -4.07 7.04
CA PRO A 132 -4.80 -3.88 6.43
C PRO A 132 -4.88 -2.82 5.32
N ARG A 133 -3.91 -1.90 5.26
CA ARG A 133 -3.90 -0.75 4.32
C ARG A 133 -2.55 -0.44 3.70
N LEU A 134 -1.54 -1.23 3.99
CA LEU A 134 -0.21 -1.06 3.41
C LEU A 134 0.53 -2.38 3.49
N THR A 135 1.41 -2.62 2.55
CA THR A 135 2.31 -3.75 2.60
C THR A 135 3.70 -3.23 2.91
N LEU A 136 4.26 -3.69 4.03
CA LEU A 136 5.66 -3.50 4.35
C LEU A 136 6.45 -4.65 3.74
N LEU A 137 7.48 -4.30 2.98
CA LEU A 137 8.44 -5.25 2.45
C LEU A 137 9.82 -4.86 2.96
N PHE A 138 10.43 -5.75 3.74
CA PHE A 138 11.84 -5.67 4.08
C PHE A 138 12.61 -6.53 3.11
N VAL A 139 13.74 -6.04 2.61
CA VAL A 139 14.61 -6.79 1.71
C VAL A 139 16.03 -6.70 2.25
N THR A 140 16.71 -7.83 2.41
CA THR A 140 18.12 -7.85 2.77
C THR A 140 18.89 -8.66 1.77
N ASP A 141 20.12 -8.24 1.52
CA ASP A 141 21.05 -9.01 0.71
C ASP A 141 21.63 -10.14 1.56
N LEU A 142 21.51 -11.37 1.09
CA LEU A 142 22.10 -12.56 1.70
C LEU A 142 23.39 -13.01 1.00
N SER A 143 23.81 -12.33 -0.06
CA SER A 143 25.02 -12.66 -0.82
C SER A 143 26.32 -12.08 -0.23
N GLN A 144 26.30 -11.72 1.07
CA GLN A 144 27.50 -11.29 1.82
C GLN A 144 28.32 -12.45 2.34
#